data_AF-A0A1F8P2Z2-F1
#
_entry.id   AF-A0A1F8P2Z2-F1
#
_cell.length_a   1.000
_cell.length_b   1.000
_cell.length_c   1.000
_cell.angle_alpha   90.00
_cell.angle_beta   90.00
_cell.angle_gamma   90.00
#
_symmetry.space_group_name_H-M   'P 1'
#
loop_
_entity.id
_entity.type
_entity.pdbx_description
1 polymer ?
#
loop_
_entity_poly.entity_id
_entity_poly.type
_entity_poly.pdbx_seq_one_letter_code
_entity_poly.pdbx_strand_id
1 'polypeptide(L)'
;MGEKGEQLGVMPLVQARELAKKSNLDIVEVAPTSVPPVCRLLDYGKFKYEQQKKEQQAKKNQKITLLREIRLRPKIGDHDFNFKARIGKKLLADGAKLKVTLMFRGREITHPELGWKILQRMAETLADVGTLERQPLMEGRRMDIILAPIGSKPKVAKAETKTEVKAEAKPKVKTEAKAETKAEAKTEAKAKTEAKAETKTEVKVKAEVKTGAKEIQNAKT
;
A
#
# COMPACT_ATOMS: atom_id res chain seq x y z
N MET A 1 22.40 -25.80 -0.71
CA MET A 1 23.56 -24.90 -0.96
C MET A 1 24.53 -24.97 0.21
N GLY A 2 25.83 -25.00 -0.06
CA GLY A 2 26.88 -24.81 0.94
C GLY A 2 26.96 -23.37 1.44
N GLU A 3 27.78 -23.14 2.46
CA GLU A 3 27.90 -21.86 3.20
C GLU A 3 28.08 -20.65 2.27
N LYS A 4 29.07 -20.72 1.37
CA LYS A 4 29.43 -19.67 0.41
C LYS A 4 28.45 -19.51 -0.77
N GLY A 5 27.41 -20.35 -0.84
CA GLY A 5 26.42 -20.36 -1.94
C GLY A 5 26.61 -21.49 -2.96
N GLU A 6 27.62 -22.35 -2.78
CA GLU A 6 27.92 -23.48 -3.66
C GLU A 6 26.73 -24.45 -3.82
N GLN A 7 26.48 -24.91 -5.04
CA GLN A 7 25.31 -25.73 -5.35
C GLN A 7 25.64 -27.23 -5.30
N LEU A 8 25.51 -27.81 -4.10
CA LEU A 8 25.73 -29.23 -3.78
C LEU A 8 24.70 -30.21 -4.41
N GLY A 9 24.01 -29.83 -5.49
CA GLY A 9 22.94 -30.62 -6.11
C GLY A 9 21.68 -30.79 -5.27
N VAL A 10 20.86 -31.78 -5.65
CA VAL A 10 19.71 -32.26 -4.87
C VAL A 10 20.17 -33.50 -4.09
N MET A 11 19.89 -33.55 -2.79
CA MET A 11 20.32 -34.65 -1.91
C MET A 11 19.26 -34.95 -0.82
N PRO A 12 19.24 -36.17 -0.25
CA PRO A 12 18.36 -36.50 0.86
C PRO A 12 18.66 -35.67 2.12
N LEU A 13 17.61 -35.36 2.90
CA LEU A 13 17.70 -34.58 4.15
C LEU A 13 18.71 -35.15 5.16
N VAL A 14 18.87 -36.49 5.20
CA VAL A 14 19.82 -37.16 6.11
C VAL A 14 21.27 -36.80 5.75
N GLN A 15 21.65 -36.95 4.48
CA GLN A 15 22.97 -36.61 3.95
C GLN A 15 23.26 -35.11 4.12
N ALA A 16 22.27 -34.27 3.86
CA ALA A 16 22.36 -32.83 4.06
C ALA A 16 22.64 -32.47 5.53
N ARG A 17 21.91 -33.10 6.47
CA ARG A 17 22.08 -32.92 7.92
C ARG A 17 23.44 -33.45 8.43
N GLU A 18 23.98 -34.51 7.83
CA GLU A 18 25.35 -34.94 8.12
C GLU A 18 26.40 -33.94 7.64
N LEU A 19 26.22 -33.37 6.45
CA LEU A 19 27.15 -32.37 5.91
C LEU A 19 27.14 -31.10 6.77
N ALA A 20 25.95 -30.67 7.23
CA ALA A 20 25.79 -29.60 8.21
C ALA A 20 26.57 -29.87 9.51
N LYS A 21 26.40 -31.07 10.11
CA LYS A 21 27.16 -31.51 11.29
C LYS A 21 28.68 -31.53 11.05
N LYS A 22 29.14 -32.06 9.91
CA LYS A 22 30.58 -32.11 9.54
C LYS A 22 31.19 -30.71 9.42
N SER A 23 30.39 -29.70 9.08
CA SER A 23 30.81 -28.28 9.02
C SER A 23 30.57 -27.49 10.31
N ASN A 24 29.94 -28.07 11.35
CA ASN A 24 29.43 -27.35 12.54
C ASN A 24 28.50 -26.17 12.18
N LEU A 25 27.65 -26.33 11.16
CA LEU A 25 26.64 -25.35 10.72
C LEU A 25 25.23 -25.93 10.84
N ASP A 26 24.21 -25.06 10.89
CA ASP A 26 22.82 -25.47 10.77
C ASP A 26 22.44 -25.70 9.30
N ILE A 27 21.38 -26.48 9.08
CA ILE A 27 20.61 -26.43 7.83
C ILE A 27 19.38 -25.56 8.05
N VAL A 28 19.20 -24.59 7.16
CA VAL A 28 18.06 -23.67 7.19
C VAL A 28 17.36 -23.68 5.84
N GLU A 29 16.05 -23.88 5.87
CA GLU A 29 15.18 -23.80 4.70
C GLU A 29 14.98 -22.32 4.31
N VAL A 30 15.39 -21.95 3.10
CA VAL A 30 15.32 -20.56 2.61
C VAL A 30 14.16 -20.38 1.62
N ALA A 31 13.81 -21.42 0.87
CA ALA A 31 12.62 -21.44 0.00
C ALA A 31 11.86 -22.77 0.18
N PRO A 32 10.86 -22.82 1.08
CA PRO A 32 10.02 -24.01 1.29
C PRO A 32 8.93 -24.16 0.21
N THR A 33 8.70 -23.14 -0.62
CA THR A 33 7.72 -23.13 -1.73
C THR A 33 8.27 -23.71 -3.03
N SER A 34 9.56 -24.06 -3.08
CA SER A 34 10.19 -24.72 -4.23
C SER A 34 10.06 -26.24 -4.13
N VAL A 35 9.99 -26.92 -5.28
CA VAL A 35 10.02 -28.37 -5.37
C VAL A 35 11.24 -28.78 -6.22
N PRO A 36 12.30 -29.38 -5.63
CA PRO A 36 12.51 -29.63 -4.20
C PRO A 36 12.77 -28.33 -3.40
N PRO A 37 12.57 -28.34 -2.06
CA PRO A 37 12.78 -27.18 -1.21
C PRO A 37 14.28 -26.80 -1.10
N VAL A 38 14.58 -25.51 -1.01
CA VAL A 38 15.97 -25.01 -1.05
C VAL A 38 16.51 -24.77 0.36
N CYS A 39 17.33 -25.71 0.83
CA CYS A 39 18.09 -25.60 2.07
C CYS A 39 19.48 -24.96 1.84
N ARG A 40 19.93 -24.12 2.78
CA ARG A 40 21.27 -23.55 2.83
C ARG A 40 21.94 -23.89 4.16
N LEU A 41 23.23 -24.21 4.12
CA LEU A 41 24.06 -24.30 5.32
C LEU A 41 24.44 -22.89 5.79
N LEU A 42 24.17 -22.58 7.07
CA LEU A 42 24.52 -21.30 7.71
C LEU A 42 24.43 -21.42 9.24
N ASP A 43 25.07 -20.51 9.97
CA ASP A 43 24.82 -20.31 11.41
C ASP A 43 23.52 -19.51 11.58
N TYR A 44 22.49 -20.14 12.15
CA TYR A 44 21.18 -19.50 12.31
C TYR A 44 21.19 -18.37 13.35
N GLY A 45 22.02 -18.48 14.40
CA GLY A 45 22.16 -17.46 15.44
C GLY A 45 22.77 -16.18 14.90
N LYS A 46 23.90 -16.29 14.19
CA LYS A 46 24.57 -15.18 13.52
C LYS A 46 23.70 -14.56 12.42
N PHE A 47 23.07 -15.38 11.57
CA PHE A 47 22.17 -14.88 10.52
C PHE A 47 20.99 -14.09 11.09
N LYS A 48 20.37 -14.59 12.17
CA LYS A 48 19.28 -13.89 12.87
C LYS A 48 19.74 -12.55 13.47
N TYR A 49 20.94 -12.50 14.07
CA TYR A 49 21.52 -11.25 14.58
C TYR A 49 21.81 -10.25 13.44
N GLU A 50 22.41 -10.70 12.34
CA GLU A 50 22.70 -9.84 11.17
C GLU A 50 21.43 -9.30 10.51
N GLN A 51 20.40 -10.14 10.35
CA GLN A 51 19.08 -9.71 9.86
C GLN A 51 18.41 -8.70 10.81
N GLN A 52 18.43 -8.93 12.12
CA GLN A 52 17.89 -7.97 13.10
C GLN A 52 18.68 -6.65 13.08
N LYS A 53 20.01 -6.70 13.00
CA LYS A 53 20.88 -5.52 12.90
C LYS A 53 20.59 -4.71 11.64
N LYS A 54 20.44 -5.39 10.50
CA LYS A 54 20.08 -4.81 9.19
C LYS A 54 18.66 -4.21 9.20
N GLU A 55 17.69 -4.90 9.79
CA GLU A 55 16.31 -4.41 9.91
C GLU A 55 16.24 -3.18 10.82
N GLN A 56 16.95 -3.18 11.96
CA GLN A 56 17.04 -2.02 12.86
C GLN A 56 17.76 -0.84 12.22
N GLN A 57 18.81 -1.08 11.42
CA GLN A 57 19.45 -0.04 10.60
C GLN A 57 18.50 0.51 9.54
N ALA A 58 17.74 -0.35 8.84
CA ALA A 58 16.74 0.08 7.86
C ALA A 58 15.64 0.93 8.51
N LYS A 59 15.08 0.50 9.65
CA LYS A 59 14.08 1.24 10.44
C LYS A 59 14.60 2.59 10.93
N LYS A 60 15.87 2.69 11.35
CA LYS A 60 16.51 3.96 11.76
C LYS A 60 16.80 4.89 10.58
N ASN A 61 17.15 4.34 9.42
CA ASN A 61 17.44 5.11 8.20
C ASN A 61 16.16 5.53 7.46
N GLN A 62 15.01 4.90 7.73
CA GLN A 62 13.72 5.27 7.19
C GLN A 62 13.23 6.59 7.78
N LYS A 63 13.45 7.70 7.06
CA LYS A 63 12.88 9.01 7.41
C LYS A 63 11.35 8.92 7.37
N ILE A 64 10.71 8.99 8.55
CA ILE A 64 9.25 8.99 8.69
C ILE A 64 8.72 10.36 8.23
N THR A 65 8.26 10.45 6.99
CA THR A 65 7.60 11.65 6.46
C THR A 65 6.23 11.83 7.13
N LEU A 66 6.18 12.64 8.18
CA LEU A 66 4.93 13.00 8.86
C LEU A 66 4.04 13.86 7.96
N LEU A 67 2.73 13.61 8.01
CA LEU A 67 1.72 14.52 7.46
C LEU A 67 1.32 15.50 8.56
N ARG A 68 1.47 16.81 8.31
CA ARG A 68 1.06 17.90 9.21
C ARG A 68 -0.12 18.63 8.61
N GLU A 69 -1.12 18.98 9.41
CA GLU A 69 -2.32 19.68 8.96
C GLU A 69 -2.34 21.14 9.46
N ILE A 70 -2.49 22.10 8.55
CA ILE A 70 -2.83 23.50 8.87
C ILE A 70 -4.30 23.72 8.53
N ARG A 71 -5.06 24.33 9.45
CA ARG A 71 -6.49 24.60 9.29
C ARG A 71 -6.74 26.10 9.08
N LEU A 72 -7.43 26.45 8.00
CA LEU A 72 -7.75 27.82 7.57
C LEU A 72 -9.27 28.09 7.59
N ARG A 73 -9.65 29.37 7.49
CA ARG A 73 -11.03 29.85 7.34
C ARG A 73 -11.21 30.57 5.99
N PRO A 74 -12.43 30.60 5.41
CA PRO A 74 -12.71 31.41 4.21
C PRO A 74 -12.58 32.92 4.43
N LYS A 75 -12.65 33.38 5.68
CA LYS A 75 -12.54 34.79 6.09
C LYS A 75 -11.32 34.97 7.00
N ILE A 76 -10.13 34.77 6.43
CA ILE A 76 -8.84 34.96 7.09
C ILE A 76 -8.29 36.36 6.75
N GLY A 77 -7.78 37.09 7.75
CA GLY A 77 -7.09 38.36 7.53
C GLY A 77 -5.60 38.15 7.23
N ASP A 78 -4.97 39.08 6.52
CA ASP A 78 -3.60 38.93 6.02
C ASP A 78 -2.56 38.64 7.11
N HIS A 79 -2.74 39.13 8.34
CA HIS A 79 -1.83 38.82 9.44
C HIS A 79 -1.85 37.32 9.81
N ASP A 80 -3.03 36.71 9.99
CA ASP A 80 -3.11 35.26 10.27
C ASP A 80 -2.72 34.45 9.04
N PHE A 81 -3.08 34.87 7.82
CA PHE A 81 -2.61 34.23 6.60
C PHE A 81 -1.07 34.16 6.53
N ASN A 82 -0.39 35.29 6.75
CA ASN A 82 1.07 35.36 6.76
C ASN A 82 1.69 34.53 7.90
N PHE A 83 1.06 34.48 9.07
CA PHE A 83 1.50 33.62 10.18
C PHE A 83 1.38 32.13 9.84
N LYS A 84 0.23 31.71 9.27
CA LYS A 84 0.01 30.33 8.80
C LYS A 84 0.94 29.97 7.64
N ALA A 85 1.24 30.89 6.72
CA ALA A 85 2.20 30.69 5.65
C ALA A 85 3.63 30.49 6.18
N ARG A 86 4.07 31.28 7.17
CA ARG A 86 5.37 31.10 7.85
C ARG A 86 5.48 29.73 8.53
N ILE A 87 4.44 29.27 9.21
CA ILE A 87 4.37 27.92 9.78
C ILE A 87 4.44 26.87 8.66
N GLY A 88 3.73 27.07 7.56
CA GLY A 88 3.78 26.20 6.37
C GLY A 88 5.20 26.08 5.80
N LYS A 89 5.92 27.20 5.62
CA LYS A 89 7.33 27.18 5.17
C LYS A 89 8.23 26.40 6.12
N LYS A 90 8.08 26.58 7.44
CA LYS A 90 8.86 25.82 8.42
C LYS A 90 8.58 24.31 8.33
N LEU A 91 7.30 23.90 8.32
CA LEU A 91 6.95 22.47 8.27
C LEU A 91 7.40 21.77 6.98
N LEU A 92 7.42 22.49 5.85
CA LEU A 92 7.98 21.99 4.60
C LEU A 92 9.53 21.92 4.67
N ALA A 93 10.20 22.92 5.25
CA ALA A 93 11.65 22.87 5.49
C ALA A 93 12.06 21.74 6.45
N ASP A 94 11.24 21.42 7.45
CA ASP A 94 11.38 20.27 8.35
C ASP A 94 11.19 18.91 7.62
N GLY A 95 10.84 18.92 6.33
CA GLY A 95 10.66 17.71 5.49
C GLY A 95 9.33 16.98 5.69
N ALA A 96 8.35 17.59 6.35
CA ALA A 96 7.02 17.04 6.51
C ALA A 96 6.12 17.36 5.30
N LYS A 97 5.18 16.47 4.98
CA LYS A 97 4.10 16.78 4.03
C LYS A 97 3.09 17.70 4.70
N LEU A 98 2.57 18.67 3.96
CA LEU A 98 1.65 19.68 4.47
C LEU A 98 0.27 19.53 3.85
N LYS A 99 -0.73 19.13 4.64
CA LYS A 99 -2.15 19.22 4.27
C LYS A 99 -2.68 20.59 4.73
N VAL A 100 -3.08 21.46 3.80
CA VAL A 100 -3.72 22.73 4.14
C VAL A 100 -5.22 22.59 3.90
N THR A 101 -6.00 22.69 5.00
CA THR A 101 -7.43 22.42 5.02
C THR A 101 -8.22 23.67 5.35
N LEU A 102 -9.00 24.15 4.40
CA LEU A 102 -9.94 25.26 4.58
C LEU A 102 -11.32 24.73 4.98
N MET A 103 -11.90 25.26 6.06
CA MET A 103 -13.17 24.79 6.64
C MET A 103 -14.28 25.82 6.51
N PHE A 104 -15.20 25.60 5.56
CA PHE A 104 -16.40 26.42 5.37
C PHE A 104 -17.38 26.30 6.55
N ARG A 105 -18.20 27.33 6.79
CA ARG A 105 -19.30 27.28 7.76
C ARG A 105 -20.66 27.59 7.13
N GLY A 106 -21.54 26.57 7.13
CA GLY A 106 -22.93 26.71 6.70
C GLY A 106 -23.04 27.19 5.26
N ARG A 107 -23.62 28.38 5.07
CA ARG A 107 -23.86 29.02 3.76
C ARG A 107 -22.57 29.31 2.97
N GLU A 108 -21.40 29.31 3.59
CA GLU A 108 -20.11 29.51 2.90
C GLU A 108 -19.75 28.36 1.94
N ILE A 109 -20.37 27.17 2.06
CA ILE A 109 -20.12 26.02 1.17
C ILE A 109 -20.50 26.34 -0.28
N THR A 110 -21.49 27.22 -0.52
CA THR A 110 -21.91 27.62 -1.88
C THR A 110 -20.93 28.56 -2.58
N HIS A 111 -19.85 28.98 -1.91
CA HIS A 111 -18.83 29.89 -2.45
C HIS A 111 -17.44 29.22 -2.46
N PRO A 112 -17.26 28.11 -3.22
CA PRO A 112 -15.99 27.37 -3.27
C PRO A 112 -14.82 28.24 -3.77
N GLU A 113 -15.11 29.21 -4.65
CA GLU A 113 -14.11 30.14 -5.19
C GLU A 113 -13.29 30.89 -4.14
N LEU A 114 -13.92 31.30 -3.03
CA LEU A 114 -13.22 32.01 -1.96
C LEU A 114 -12.21 31.09 -1.27
N GLY A 115 -12.58 29.82 -1.08
CA GLY A 115 -11.67 28.80 -0.60
C GLY A 115 -10.55 28.51 -1.59
N TRP A 116 -10.87 28.40 -2.87
CA TRP A 116 -9.91 28.14 -3.95
C TRP A 116 -8.88 29.26 -4.08
N LYS A 117 -9.31 30.53 -4.12
CA LYS A 117 -8.44 31.72 -4.17
C LYS A 117 -7.46 31.78 -2.98
N ILE A 118 -7.92 31.45 -1.77
CA ILE A 118 -7.06 31.40 -0.57
C ILE A 118 -6.05 30.24 -0.63
N LEU A 119 -6.48 29.05 -1.07
CA LEU A 119 -5.61 27.88 -1.19
C LEU A 119 -4.59 28.05 -2.33
N GLN A 120 -4.95 28.71 -3.43
CA GLN A 120 -4.04 29.09 -4.50
C GLN A 120 -2.99 30.10 -4.00
N ARG A 121 -3.41 31.21 -3.36
CA ARG A 121 -2.49 32.19 -2.74
C ARG A 121 -1.53 31.52 -1.75
N MET A 122 -2.01 30.53 -0.99
CA MET A 122 -1.18 29.73 -0.07
C MET A 122 -0.16 28.86 -0.84
N ALA A 123 -0.56 28.22 -1.94
CA ALA A 123 0.34 27.41 -2.76
C ALA A 123 1.41 28.26 -3.46
N GLU A 124 1.04 29.40 -4.03
CA GLU A 124 1.95 30.40 -4.61
C GLU A 124 2.95 30.90 -3.57
N THR A 125 2.47 31.27 -2.38
CA THR A 125 3.35 31.72 -1.26
C THR A 125 4.31 30.62 -0.79
N LEU A 126 4.01 29.34 -1.01
CA LEU A 126 4.83 28.19 -0.58
C LEU A 126 5.66 27.55 -1.71
N ALA A 127 5.58 28.06 -2.95
CA ALA A 127 6.24 27.48 -4.12
C ALA A 127 7.77 27.38 -3.99
N ASP A 128 8.39 28.29 -3.22
CA ASP A 128 9.84 28.29 -2.94
C ASP A 128 10.34 27.00 -2.23
N VAL A 129 9.44 26.31 -1.51
CA VAL A 129 9.80 25.23 -0.57
C VAL A 129 9.01 23.93 -0.77
N GLY A 130 7.85 23.98 -1.42
CA GLY A 130 7.00 22.81 -1.64
C GLY A 130 6.32 22.79 -3.00
N THR A 131 6.23 21.60 -3.60
CA THR A 131 5.45 21.34 -4.80
C THR A 131 4.03 20.92 -4.43
N LEU A 132 3.07 21.25 -5.29
CA LEU A 132 1.68 20.82 -5.14
C LEU A 132 1.56 19.33 -5.52
N GLU A 133 1.25 18.48 -4.55
CA GLU A 133 1.04 17.04 -4.75
C GLU A 133 -0.43 16.71 -5.05
N ARG A 134 -1.36 17.42 -4.41
CA ARG A 134 -2.80 17.30 -4.65
C ARG A 134 -3.41 18.68 -4.90
N GLN A 135 -4.07 18.84 -6.05
CA GLN A 135 -4.85 20.04 -6.37
C GLN A 135 -6.01 20.25 -5.38
N PRO A 136 -6.56 21.48 -5.26
CA PRO A 136 -7.63 21.79 -4.31
C PRO A 136 -8.89 20.94 -4.55
N LEU A 137 -9.16 19.99 -3.64
CA LEU A 137 -10.37 19.14 -3.72
C LEU A 137 -11.32 19.45 -2.55
N MET A 138 -12.62 19.47 -2.83
CA MET A 138 -13.67 19.62 -1.83
C MET A 138 -14.08 18.25 -1.27
N GLU A 139 -13.71 17.94 -0.03
CA GLU A 139 -14.18 16.77 0.72
C GLU A 139 -15.43 17.17 1.54
N GLY A 140 -16.52 17.51 0.83
CA GLY A 140 -17.77 17.97 1.42
C GLY A 140 -17.67 19.37 2.03
N ARG A 141 -17.55 19.48 3.36
CA ARG A 141 -17.49 20.77 4.09
C ARG A 141 -16.06 21.33 4.28
N ARG A 142 -15.05 20.54 3.93
CA ARG A 142 -13.64 20.98 3.90
C ARG A 142 -13.17 21.04 2.44
N MET A 143 -12.22 21.90 2.15
CA MET A 143 -11.45 21.87 0.90
C MET A 143 -9.98 21.84 1.26
N ASP A 144 -9.20 20.99 0.60
CA ASP A 144 -7.79 20.84 0.93
C ASP A 144 -6.85 20.63 -0.26
N ILE A 145 -5.61 21.06 -0.04
CA ILE A 145 -4.43 20.80 -0.86
C ILE A 145 -3.41 20.01 -0.05
N ILE A 146 -2.58 19.25 -0.75
CA ILE A 146 -1.41 18.59 -0.16
C ILE A 146 -0.18 19.12 -0.89
N LEU A 147 0.79 19.63 -0.12
CA LEU A 147 2.10 20.02 -0.61
C LEU A 147 3.17 19.05 -0.09
N ALA A 148 4.08 18.67 -0.97
CA ALA A 148 5.27 17.88 -0.65
C ALA A 148 6.51 18.80 -0.70
N PRO A 149 7.44 18.75 0.27
CA PRO A 149 8.62 19.60 0.23
C PRO A 149 9.59 19.17 -0.87
N ILE A 150 10.25 20.14 -1.51
CA ILE A 150 11.09 19.94 -2.71
C ILE A 150 12.25 18.95 -2.44
N GLY A 151 12.76 18.93 -1.21
CA GLY A 151 13.80 17.99 -0.77
C GLY A 151 13.32 16.54 -0.61
N SER A 152 12.03 16.29 -0.36
CA SER A 152 11.47 14.95 -0.22
C SER A 152 10.90 14.44 -1.55
N LYS A 153 11.75 14.32 -2.58
CA LYS A 153 11.34 13.76 -3.89
C LYS A 153 10.71 12.37 -3.70
N PRO A 154 9.41 12.18 -3.96
CA PRO A 154 8.85 10.84 -4.03
C PRO A 154 9.45 10.15 -5.26
N LYS A 155 9.92 8.90 -5.11
CA LYS A 155 10.30 8.05 -6.25
C LYS A 155 9.05 7.52 -6.96
N VAL A 156 8.24 8.43 -7.52
CA VAL A 156 7.25 8.06 -8.54
C VAL A 156 8.03 7.71 -9.81
N ALA A 157 7.80 6.52 -10.35
CA ALA A 157 8.43 6.11 -11.59
C ALA A 157 7.91 6.99 -12.76
N LYS A 158 8.82 7.47 -13.59
CA LYS A 158 8.47 7.98 -14.92
C LYS A 158 8.03 6.78 -15.77
N ALA A 159 6.73 6.62 -15.96
CA ALA A 159 6.19 5.91 -17.11
C ALA A 159 5.92 6.98 -18.19
N GLU A 160 6.68 6.94 -19.28
CA GLU A 160 6.58 7.92 -20.36
C GLU A 160 5.65 7.39 -21.47
N THR A 161 4.75 8.23 -21.97
CA THR A 161 4.08 7.95 -23.25
C THR A 161 3.72 9.26 -23.96
N LYS A 162 4.62 9.68 -24.84
CA LYS A 162 4.37 10.63 -25.94
C LYS A 162 4.14 9.81 -27.20
N THR A 163 3.08 10.09 -27.97
CA THR A 163 3.02 9.66 -29.38
C THR A 163 2.15 10.63 -30.18
N GLU A 164 2.78 11.23 -31.20
CA GLU A 164 2.29 12.36 -31.99
C GLU A 164 2.66 12.10 -33.48
N VAL A 165 1.81 12.08 -34.52
CA VAL A 165 0.34 12.19 -34.73
C VAL A 165 -0.01 11.50 -36.09
N LYS A 166 -1.30 11.48 -36.52
CA LYS A 166 -1.88 11.01 -37.84
C LYS A 166 -2.09 9.50 -38.04
N ALA A 167 -2.96 9.01 -38.95
CA ALA A 167 -4.24 9.50 -39.51
C ALA A 167 -4.94 8.40 -40.37
N GLU A 168 -6.15 8.72 -40.88
CA GLU A 168 -6.83 8.15 -42.07
C GLU A 168 -7.55 6.77 -42.04
N ALA A 169 -8.54 6.67 -42.96
CA ALA A 169 -9.15 5.51 -43.60
C ALA A 169 -9.82 4.36 -42.79
N LYS A 170 -11.14 4.47 -42.61
CA LYS A 170 -12.11 3.40 -42.99
C LYS A 170 -12.48 3.63 -44.48
N PRO A 171 -12.87 2.65 -45.32
CA PRO A 171 -13.98 1.71 -45.00
C PRO A 171 -14.08 0.34 -45.76
N LYS A 172 -15.14 -0.44 -45.43
CA LYS A 172 -15.87 -1.45 -46.28
C LYS A 172 -15.16 -2.79 -46.68
N VAL A 173 -15.84 -3.92 -46.95
CA VAL A 173 -17.15 -4.48 -46.47
C VAL A 173 -17.36 -5.96 -46.92
N LYS A 174 -17.98 -6.83 -46.08
CA LYS A 174 -18.66 -8.14 -46.39
C LYS A 174 -17.80 -9.27 -47.06
N THR A 175 -18.20 -10.54 -47.28
CA THR A 175 -19.41 -11.39 -47.04
C THR A 175 -18.95 -12.87 -46.98
N GLU A 176 -19.24 -13.68 -45.96
CA GLU A 176 -20.33 -14.71 -45.85
C GLU A 176 -20.14 -16.11 -46.52
N ALA A 177 -20.02 -17.16 -45.68
CA ALA A 177 -20.53 -18.55 -45.83
C ALA A 177 -20.34 -19.30 -44.48
N LYS A 178 -21.39 -19.77 -43.77
CA LYS A 178 -22.06 -21.10 -43.84
C LYS A 178 -21.12 -22.32 -43.66
N ALA A 179 -21.38 -23.31 -42.78
CA ALA A 179 -22.46 -23.55 -41.79
C ALA A 179 -22.05 -24.72 -40.82
N GLU A 180 -22.82 -25.43 -39.96
CA GLU A 180 -24.27 -25.51 -39.62
C GLU A 180 -24.57 -25.67 -38.10
N THR A 181 -24.31 -26.85 -37.51
CA THR A 181 -24.85 -27.36 -36.21
C THR A 181 -24.11 -26.83 -34.97
N LYS A 182 -24.70 -26.27 -33.90
CA LYS A 182 -25.96 -26.46 -33.12
C LYS A 182 -25.75 -27.28 -31.84
N ALA A 183 -26.13 -26.67 -30.70
CA ALA A 183 -26.28 -27.23 -29.35
C ALA A 183 -24.98 -27.63 -28.60
N GLU A 184 -24.86 -27.49 -27.27
CA GLU A 184 -25.62 -26.78 -26.21
C GLU A 184 -24.69 -26.68 -24.96
N ALA A 185 -24.83 -25.77 -23.99
CA ALA A 185 -25.75 -24.65 -23.78
C ALA A 185 -25.10 -23.54 -22.92
N LYS A 186 -25.70 -22.33 -22.97
CA LYS A 186 -25.94 -21.35 -21.88
C LYS A 186 -24.87 -21.14 -20.79
N THR A 187 -24.30 -19.94 -20.64
CA THR A 187 -24.90 -18.77 -19.93
C THR A 187 -25.41 -19.10 -18.52
N GLU A 188 -25.08 -18.35 -17.48
CA GLU A 188 -25.59 -16.98 -17.31
C GLU A 188 -24.65 -16.04 -16.52
N ALA A 189 -24.72 -14.76 -16.89
CA ALA A 189 -24.40 -13.68 -15.97
C ALA A 189 -25.69 -13.23 -15.24
N LYS A 190 -25.54 -12.56 -14.08
CA LYS A 190 -26.52 -11.65 -13.45
C LYS A 190 -27.45 -12.21 -12.35
N ALA A 191 -26.87 -12.84 -11.34
CA ALA A 191 -27.28 -12.72 -9.93
C ALA A 191 -25.99 -12.40 -9.14
N LYS A 192 -25.81 -11.36 -8.32
CA LYS A 192 -26.70 -10.42 -7.60
C LYS A 192 -27.66 -11.09 -6.61
N THR A 193 -27.64 -10.55 -5.39
CA THR A 193 -28.32 -11.05 -4.17
C THR A 193 -27.74 -12.37 -3.62
N GLU A 194 -27.85 -12.52 -2.29
CA GLU A 194 -27.66 -13.79 -1.54
C GLU A 194 -26.28 -14.47 -1.53
N ALA A 195 -25.25 -13.71 -1.15
CA ALA A 195 -24.02 -14.25 -0.52
C ALA A 195 -23.82 -13.71 0.92
N LYS A 196 -24.91 -13.37 1.61
CA LYS A 196 -24.94 -12.79 2.96
C LYS A 196 -25.55 -13.75 3.99
N ALA A 197 -25.13 -15.01 3.95
CA ALA A 197 -25.70 -16.10 4.76
C ALA A 197 -24.66 -16.88 5.58
N GLU A 198 -23.55 -17.30 4.98
CA GLU A 198 -22.79 -18.45 5.51
C GLU A 198 -21.67 -18.12 6.52
N THR A 199 -21.20 -16.87 6.59
CA THR A 199 -20.26 -16.41 7.65
C THR A 199 -20.91 -16.27 9.03
N LYS A 200 -22.14 -16.77 9.22
CA LYS A 200 -22.75 -17.02 10.54
C LYS A 200 -22.64 -18.47 11.03
N THR A 201 -22.25 -19.42 10.19
CA THR A 201 -22.33 -20.87 10.53
C THR A 201 -21.09 -21.36 11.29
N GLU A 202 -19.88 -20.97 10.89
CA GLU A 202 -18.63 -21.37 11.57
C GLU A 202 -18.50 -20.86 13.02
N VAL A 203 -19.14 -19.74 13.35
CA VAL A 203 -19.06 -19.15 14.70
C VAL A 203 -19.81 -20.02 15.72
N LYS A 204 -20.82 -20.78 15.31
CA LYS A 204 -21.58 -21.66 16.21
C LYS A 204 -20.81 -22.92 16.60
N VAL A 205 -20.12 -23.56 15.64
CA VAL A 205 -19.41 -24.84 15.85
C VAL A 205 -18.31 -24.73 16.94
N LYS A 206 -17.70 -23.56 17.09
CA LYS A 206 -16.65 -23.31 18.11
C LYS A 206 -17.19 -23.03 19.52
N ALA A 207 -18.50 -22.94 19.72
CA ALA A 207 -19.12 -22.79 21.03
C ALA A 207 -19.33 -24.14 21.73
N GLU A 208 -19.97 -25.10 21.05
CA GLU A 208 -20.47 -26.35 21.66
C GLU A 208 -19.34 -27.35 22.02
N VAL A 209 -18.21 -27.33 21.29
CA VAL A 209 -17.01 -28.13 21.62
C VAL A 209 -16.37 -27.70 22.96
N LYS A 210 -16.59 -26.45 23.39
CA LYS A 210 -15.91 -25.88 24.57
C LYS A 210 -16.65 -26.10 25.89
N THR A 211 -17.93 -26.48 25.85
CA THR A 211 -18.71 -26.92 27.02
C THR A 211 -18.43 -28.38 27.35
N GLY A 212 -18.51 -29.29 26.37
CA GLY A 212 -18.34 -30.74 26.60
C GLY A 212 -16.98 -31.15 27.19
N ALA A 213 -15.93 -30.34 26.96
CA ALA A 213 -14.61 -30.58 27.53
C ALA A 213 -14.53 -30.39 29.07
N LYS A 214 -15.54 -29.79 29.71
CA LYS A 214 -15.50 -29.43 31.14
C LYS A 214 -16.26 -30.40 32.07
N GLU A 215 -17.19 -31.21 31.55
CA GLU A 215 -17.92 -32.21 32.36
C GLU A 215 -17.09 -33.48 32.62
N ILE A 216 -16.28 -33.91 31.65
CA ILE A 216 -15.52 -35.17 31.73
C ILE A 216 -14.44 -35.15 32.85
N GLN A 217 -14.00 -33.96 33.30
CA GLN A 217 -12.97 -33.84 34.34
C GLN A 217 -13.51 -33.94 35.78
N ASN A 218 -14.82 -33.79 36.02
CA ASN A 218 -15.41 -33.91 37.36
C ASN A 218 -15.95 -35.31 37.70
N ALA A 219 -15.86 -36.27 36.77
CA ALA A 219 -16.36 -37.65 36.94
C ALA A 219 -15.27 -38.66 37.37
N LYS A 220 -14.14 -38.20 37.91
CA LYS A 220 -13.06 -39.04 38.48
C LYS A 220 -12.45 -38.43 39.76
N THR A 221 -13.26 -38.41 40.81
CA THR A 221 -12.87 -38.32 42.22
C THR A 221 -13.85 -39.16 43.03
#